data_AF-A0A3S3MW49-F1
#
_entry.id   AF-A0A3S3MW49-F1
#
_cell.length_a   1.000
_cell.length_b   1.000
_cell.length_c   1.000
_cell.angle_alpha   90.00
_cell.angle_beta   90.00
_cell.angle_gamma   90.00
#
_symmetry.space_group_name_H-M   'P 1'
#
loop_
_entity.id
_entity.type
_entity.pdbx_description
1 polymer ?
#
loop_
_entity_poly.entity_id
_entity_poly.type
_entity_poly.pdbx_seq_one_letter_code
_entity_poly.pdbx_strand_id
1 'polypeptide(L)' 'MKRHTHKYYRYIGSLTIPPCTESVIWNILGEVREFWKEQLLALRAPLDGAYRNNARPLQPLNGRRVYLYDEDRTQ' A
#
# COMPACT_ATOMS: atom_id res chain seq x y z
N MET A 1 16.20 11.73 2.49
CA MET A 1 15.07 10.85 2.12
C MET A 1 14.70 11.12 0.67
N LYS A 2 14.82 10.14 -0.25
CA LYS A 2 14.47 10.35 -1.66
C LYS A 2 12.97 10.60 -1.77
N ARG A 3 12.57 11.77 -2.32
CA ARG A 3 11.16 12.17 -2.47
C ARG A 3 10.47 11.53 -3.67
N HIS A 4 11.25 11.02 -4.63
CA HIS A 4 10.76 10.39 -5.85
C HIS A 4 11.16 8.92 -5.88
N THR A 5 10.26 8.08 -6.41
CA THR A 5 10.55 6.69 -6.73
C THR A 5 10.33 6.50 -8.21
N HIS A 6 11.29 5.86 -8.86
CA HIS A 6 11.31 5.61 -10.29
C HIS A 6 10.54 4.33 -10.65
N LYS A 7 10.00 3.63 -9.64
CA LYS A 7 9.35 2.33 -9.79
C LYS A 7 8.09 2.23 -8.96
N TYR A 8 6.97 1.85 -9.58
CA TYR A 8 5.73 1.60 -8.87
C TYR A 8 4.81 0.61 -9.61
N TYR A 9 4.01 -0.11 -8.83
CA TYR A 9 2.93 -0.95 -9.35
C TYR A 9 1.63 -0.16 -9.36
N ARG A 10 0.82 -0.32 -10.41
CA ARG A 10 -0.47 0.35 -10.55
C ARG A 10 -1.60 -0.62 -10.85
N TYR A 11 -2.72 -0.50 -10.14
CA TYR A 11 -3.93 -1.28 -10.40
C TYR A 11 -5.18 -0.55 -9.91
N ILE A 12 -6.35 -0.93 -10.43
CA ILE A 12 -7.66 -0.45 -9.97
C ILE A 12 -8.17 -1.41 -8.89
N GLY A 13 -8.51 -0.92 -7.71
CA GLY A 13 -8.99 -1.71 -6.59
C GLY A 13 -10.08 -1.00 -5.82
N SER A 14 -10.11 -1.25 -4.51
CA SER A 14 -11.12 -0.72 -3.62
C SER A 14 -10.50 -0.02 -2.41
N LEU A 15 -11.35 0.62 -1.62
CA LEU A 15 -11.02 0.94 -0.23
C LEU A 15 -10.76 -0.37 0.55
N THR A 16 -9.84 -0.29 1.52
CA THR A 16 -9.51 -1.41 2.43
C THR A 16 -10.37 -1.42 3.70
N ILE A 17 -11.30 -0.48 3.82
CA ILE A 17 -12.27 -0.32 4.91
C ILE A 17 -13.68 -0.22 4.31
N PRO A 18 -14.74 -0.66 5.01
CA PRO A 18 -16.12 -0.43 4.59
C PRO A 18 -16.37 1.05 4.21
N PRO A 19 -17.14 1.32 3.14
CA PRO A 19 -17.97 0.38 2.38
C PRO A 19 -17.24 -0.38 1.26
N CYS A 20 -15.90 -0.41 1.25
CA CYS A 20 -15.11 -1.13 0.25
C CYS A 20 -15.36 -0.68 -1.19
N THR A 21 -15.69 0.60 -1.40
CA THR A 21 -15.97 1.18 -2.72
C THR A 21 -14.83 0.90 -3.70
N GLU A 22 -15.18 0.46 -4.91
CA GLU A 22 -14.24 0.14 -5.98
C GLU A 22 -13.78 1.37 -6.77
N SER A 23 -13.07 1.16 -7.87
CA SER A 23 -12.50 2.19 -8.75
C SER A 23 -11.42 3.07 -8.12
N VAL A 24 -10.80 2.62 -7.03
CA VAL A 24 -9.63 3.28 -6.43
C VAL A 24 -8.38 2.94 -7.22
N ILE A 25 -7.67 3.94 -7.72
CA ILE A 25 -6.37 3.73 -8.38
C ILE A 25 -5.28 3.64 -7.33
N TRP A 26 -4.71 2.45 -7.16
CA TRP A 26 -3.56 2.21 -6.29
C TRP A 26 -2.26 2.40 -7.05
N ASN A 27 -1.34 3.18 -6.49
CA ASN A 27 0.07 3.22 -6.90
C ASN A 27 0.93 2.76 -5.72
N ILE A 28 1.53 1.59 -5.82
CA ILE A 28 2.36 0.98 -4.77
C ILE A 28 3.82 1.20 -5.16
N LEU A 29 4.55 1.97 -4.36
CA LEU A 29 5.95 2.26 -4.62
C LEU A 29 6.78 0.96 -4.59
N GLY A 30 7.69 0.80 -5.54
CA GLY A 30 8.54 -0.39 -5.67
C GLY A 30 9.72 -0.42 -4.69
N GLU A 31 10.02 0.70 -4.04
CA GLU A 31 11.07 0.83 -3.03
C GLU A 31 10.47 0.83 -1.62
N VAL A 32 10.92 -0.09 -0.77
CA VAL A 32 10.51 -0.15 0.64
C VAL A 32 11.17 0.98 1.42
N ARG A 33 10.39 1.68 2.25
CA ARG A 33 10.90 2.72 3.15
C ARG A 33 11.13 2.16 4.54
N GLU A 34 12.19 2.65 5.17
CA GLU A 34 12.52 2.31 6.55
C GLU A 34 11.65 3.08 7.54
N PHE A 35 11.39 2.46 8.69
CA PHE A 35 10.57 3.02 9.75
C PHE A 35 11.10 2.57 11.11
N TRP A 36 11.12 3.47 12.10
CA TRP A 36 11.61 3.14 13.44
C TRP A 36 10.56 2.37 14.24
N LYS A 37 11.02 1.43 15.09
CA LYS A 37 10.11 0.60 15.90
C LYS A 37 9.30 1.45 16.87
N GLU A 38 9.88 2.49 17.42
CA GLU A 38 9.27 3.43 18.37
C GLU A 38 8.11 4.18 17.70
N GLN A 39 8.27 4.56 16.43
CA GLN A 39 7.20 5.20 15.65
C GLN A 39 6.03 4.23 15.41
N LEU A 40 6.33 2.94 15.16
CA LEU A 40 5.29 1.93 14.98
C LEU A 40 4.49 1.71 16.26
N LEU A 41 5.18 1.68 17.41
CA LEU A 41 4.54 1.59 18.72
C LEU A 41 3.67 2.81 18.99
N ALA A 42 4.16 4.02 18.69
CA ALA A 42 3.38 5.25 18.84
C ALA A 42 2.11 5.26 17.97
N LEU A 43 2.17 4.76 16.74
CA LEU A 43 1.00 4.63 15.86
C LEU A 43 -0.04 3.62 16.38
N ARG A 44 0.41 2.55 17.05
CA ARG A 44 -0.47 1.48 17.57
C ARG A 44 -1.03 1.78 18.97
N ALA A 45 -0.33 2.57 19.78
CA ALA A 45 -0.70 2.88 21.16
C ALA A 45 -2.14 3.41 21.33
N PRO A 46 -2.67 4.32 20.49
CA PRO A 46 -4.01 4.86 20.66
C PRO A 46 -5.13 3.94 20.11
N LEU A 47 -4.80 2.83 19.46
CA LEU A 47 -5.79 1.95 18.82
C LEU A 47 -6.34 0.92 19.81
N ASP A 48 -7.66 0.70 19.77
CA ASP A 48 -8.27 -0.40 20.51
C ASP A 48 -7.68 -1.74 20.07
N GLY A 49 -7.74 -2.74 20.96
CA GLY A 49 -7.12 -4.06 20.74
C GLY A 49 -7.49 -4.70 19.40
N ALA A 50 -8.75 -4.55 18.97
CA ALA A 50 -9.24 -5.05 17.69
C ALA A 50 -8.58 -4.40 16.46
N TYR A 51 -8.07 -3.17 16.59
CA TYR A 51 -7.47 -2.38 15.51
C TYR A 51 -5.94 -2.34 15.55
N ARG A 52 -5.29 -2.97 16.53
CA ARG A 52 -3.81 -3.06 16.57
C ARG A 52 -3.24 -3.80 15.35
N ASN A 53 -4.03 -4.70 14.76
CA ASN A 53 -3.76 -5.40 13.50
C ASN A 53 -4.85 -5.05 12.47
N ASN A 54 -4.90 -3.79 12.04
CA ASN A 54 -5.94 -3.24 11.15
C ASN A 54 -5.68 -3.45 9.64
N ALA A 55 -4.72 -4.29 9.27
CA ALA A 55 -4.48 -4.61 7.87
C ALA A 55 -5.54 -5.61 7.37
N ARG A 56 -6.37 -5.18 6.42
CA ARG A 56 -7.31 -6.07 5.72
C ARG A 56 -6.52 -7.21 5.03
N PRO A 57 -6.97 -8.48 5.13
CA PRO A 57 -6.32 -9.60 4.45
C PRO A 57 -6.20 -9.40 2.94
N LEU A 58 -5.21 -10.06 2.32
CA LEU A 58 -5.05 -10.06 0.87
C LEU A 58 -6.33 -10.55 0.17
N GLN A 59 -6.70 -9.87 -0.91
CA GLN A 59 -7.88 -10.19 -1.71
C GLN A 59 -7.44 -10.84 -3.03
N PRO A 60 -8.24 -11.74 -3.62
CA PRO A 60 -7.90 -12.37 -4.88
C PRO A 60 -7.79 -11.34 -6.02
N LEU A 61 -6.98 -11.68 -7.03
CA LEU A 61 -6.76 -10.81 -8.19
C LEU A 61 -7.96 -10.78 -9.14
N ASN A 62 -8.74 -11.87 -9.24
CA ASN A 62 -9.93 -11.96 -10.11
C ASN A 62 -9.69 -11.49 -11.55
N GLY A 63 -8.55 -11.87 -12.14
CA GLY A 63 -8.18 -11.48 -13.52
C GLY A 63 -7.74 -10.03 -13.72
N ARG A 64 -7.69 -9.23 -12.64
CA ARG A 64 -7.20 -7.85 -12.68
C ARG A 64 -5.74 -7.76 -13.08
N ARG A 65 -5.45 -6.84 -13.99
CA ARG A 65 -4.07 -6.52 -14.41
C ARG A 65 -3.41 -5.57 -13.41
N VAL A 66 -2.17 -5.88 -13.08
CA VAL A 66 -1.28 -5.02 -12.31
C VAL A 66 -0.14 -4.60 -13.24
N TYR A 67 0.04 -3.30 -13.41
CA TYR A 67 1.10 -2.75 -14.26
C TYR A 67 2.30 -2.40 -13.42
N LEU A 68 3.50 -2.65 -13.94
CA LEU A 68 4.75 -2.16 -13.37
C LEU A 68 5.28 -1.02 -14.23
N TYR A 69 5.51 0.12 -13.61
CA TYR A 69 6.23 1.26 -14.17
C TYR A 69 7.62 1.27 -13.57
N ASP A 70 8.65 1.34 -14.41
CA ASP A 70 10.05 1.29 -14.03
C ASP A 70 10.83 2.22 -14.96
N GLU A 71 11.05 3.46 -14.50
CA GLU A 71 11.73 4.51 -15.26
C GLU A 71 13.21 4.15 -15.49
N ASP A 72 13.82 3.37 -14.60
CA ASP A 72 15.22 2.94 -14.73
C ASP A 72 15.42 1.87 -15.82
N ARG A 73 14.34 1.20 -16.28
CA ARG A 73 14.37 0.22 -17.40
C ARG A 73 13.93 0.81 -18.75
N THR A 74 13.52 2.07 -18.75
CA THR A 74 13.10 2.78 -19.97
C THR A 74 14.17 3.75 -20.50
N GLN A 75 15.36 3.75 -19.87
CA GLN A 75 16.60 4.33 -20.39
C GLN A 75 17.47 3.28 -21.10
#